data_AF-A0A250DMJ6-F1
#
_entry.id   AF-A0A250DMJ6-F1
#
_cell.length_a   1.000
_cell.length_b   1.000
_cell.length_c   1.000
_cell.angle_alpha   90.00
_cell.angle_beta   90.00
_cell.angle_gamma   90.00
#
_symmetry.space_group_name_H-M   'P 1'
#
loop_
_entity.id
_entity.type
_entity.pdbx_description
1 polymer ?
#
loop_
_entity_poly.entity_id
_entity_poly.type
_entity_poly.pdbx_seq_one_letter_code
_entity_poly.pdbx_strand_id
1 'polypeptide(L)'
;MQLLATKLNGGTINVTADLTGLITGANVRGTVDVSTGVVKVRFGDWVTAAGNESEPWYDPDAIGSDGKIWKPVPVFASTIRYNAVAVTSLPVDATLLGLDPVRFPADCRVPIFWKGGLAFIGNTRRLPAAVVSNGQTLDAGRERLSRTRLIGSDGLTIETGYTRNLDAGTLTVTDASAFAQPVVYEHTIEDLLTVTDVSIDGRVSFASRLSHDYSAGDSFVGSLIRMGDVKARVSLLFDQQSWTGQWSDNLIGNPADPTFNDIDYPITVTNKGAVTERWRIQINGGGTAYNLIGEHVGQIVTGQSLSADCEPIGPSGVPYMRIPAAGFGSGGWPAGSVIRFNTVGATFPFVVIRTVQMGAVTVLDDSFELLVRIGVDRP
;
A
#
# COMPACT_ATOMS: atom_id res chain seq x y z
N MET A 1 31.69 14.76 12.66
CA MET A 1 33.07 14.43 13.08
C MET A 1 33.43 15.32 14.25
N GLN A 2 33.97 14.75 15.33
CA GLN A 2 34.46 15.44 16.53
C GLN A 2 35.98 15.30 16.61
N LEU A 3 36.67 16.39 16.96
CA LEU A 3 38.12 16.48 17.13
C LEU A 3 38.44 16.86 18.57
N LEU A 4 39.38 16.12 19.17
CA LEU A 4 39.92 16.36 20.50
C LEU A 4 41.45 16.56 20.41
N ALA A 5 41.98 17.57 21.09
CA ALA A 5 43.42 17.79 21.27
C ALA A 5 43.72 18.44 22.62
N THR A 6 44.92 18.24 23.17
CA THR A 6 45.38 18.90 24.40
C THR A 6 46.42 19.97 24.07
N LYS A 7 46.23 21.19 24.59
CA LYS A 7 47.15 22.31 24.39
C LYS A 7 48.38 22.15 25.27
N LEU A 8 49.54 22.60 24.77
CA LEU A 8 50.80 22.53 25.50
C LEU A 8 50.81 23.41 26.77
N ASN A 9 50.01 24.48 26.77
CA ASN A 9 49.85 25.41 27.89
C ASN A 9 48.70 25.04 28.85
N GLY A 10 48.11 23.85 28.71
CA GLY A 10 46.99 23.39 29.51
C GLY A 10 45.62 23.63 28.86
N GLY A 11 44.67 22.73 29.17
CA GLY A 11 43.31 22.72 28.61
C GLY A 11 43.16 21.90 27.32
N THR A 12 41.92 21.57 26.99
CA THR A 12 41.57 20.73 25.84
C THR A 12 40.80 21.52 24.78
N ILE A 13 41.05 21.21 23.52
CA ILE A 13 40.26 21.63 22.37
C ILE A 13 39.31 20.47 22.05
N ASN A 14 38.01 20.73 22.09
CA ASN A 14 36.97 19.77 21.73
C ASN A 14 35.97 20.45 20.80
N VAL A 15 36.03 20.13 19.50
CA VAL A 15 35.22 20.79 18.47
C VAL A 15 34.59 19.78 17.54
N THR A 16 33.42 20.12 17.03
CA THR A 16 32.66 19.31 16.08
C THR A 16 32.59 20.06 14.76
N ALA A 17 32.86 19.36 13.65
CA ALA A 17 32.66 19.92 12.32
C ALA A 17 31.16 20.11 12.04
N ASP A 18 30.81 21.21 11.37
CA ASP A 18 29.43 21.46 10.94
C ASP A 18 29.03 20.61 9.71
N LEU A 19 27.80 20.79 9.23
CA LEU A 19 27.24 20.07 8.08
C LEU A 19 27.98 20.35 6.76
N THR A 20 28.75 21.43 6.68
CA THR A 20 29.57 21.79 5.51
C THR A 20 31.01 21.27 5.63
N GLY A 21 31.34 20.60 6.74
CA GLY A 21 32.68 20.13 7.05
C GLY A 21 33.59 21.20 7.63
N LEU A 22 33.09 22.39 7.99
CA LEU A 22 33.91 23.45 8.58
C LEU A 22 34.09 23.20 10.09
N ILE A 23 35.32 23.33 10.57
CA ILE A 23 35.67 23.29 11.99
C ILE A 23 36.02 24.72 12.41
N THR A 24 35.21 25.30 13.29
CA THR A 24 35.45 26.61 13.90
C THR A 24 35.31 26.50 15.41
N GLY A 25 36.32 26.91 16.15
CA GLY A 25 36.27 26.99 17.61
C GLY A 25 37.44 27.81 18.17
N ALA A 26 37.43 28.04 19.48
CA ALA A 26 38.54 28.72 20.13
C ALA A 26 39.83 27.90 19.97
N ASN A 27 40.92 28.56 19.57
CA ASN A 27 42.22 27.96 19.31
C ASN A 27 42.23 26.88 18.20
N VAL A 28 41.21 26.80 17.33
CA VAL A 28 41.17 25.79 16.26
C VAL A 28 40.36 26.22 15.04
N ARG A 29 40.91 25.99 13.85
CA ARG A 29 40.22 26.22 12.59
C ARG A 29 40.60 25.16 11.56
N GLY A 30 39.64 24.64 10.82
CA GLY A 30 39.90 23.58 9.86
C GLY A 30 38.73 23.25 8.95
N THR A 31 38.95 22.32 8.04
CA THR A 31 37.93 21.78 7.15
C THR A 31 38.06 20.26 7.06
N VAL A 32 36.94 19.63 6.77
CA VAL A 32 36.78 18.21 6.51
C VAL A 32 36.15 18.08 5.15
N ASP A 33 36.84 17.45 4.23
CA ASP A 33 36.21 17.01 2.99
C ASP A 33 35.46 15.71 3.29
N VAL A 34 34.13 15.81 3.35
CA VAL A 34 33.25 14.68 3.66
C VAL A 34 33.25 13.60 2.57
N SER A 35 33.67 13.93 1.34
CA SER A 35 33.73 12.98 0.22
C SER A 35 35.00 12.15 0.23
N THR A 36 36.13 12.76 0.57
CA THR A 36 37.44 12.08 0.60
C THR A 36 37.88 11.65 2.00
N GLY A 37 37.20 12.14 3.05
CA GLY A 37 37.57 11.94 4.45
C GLY A 37 38.84 12.69 4.88
N VAL A 38 39.37 13.60 4.03
CA VAL A 38 40.59 14.36 4.32
C VAL A 38 40.28 15.51 5.27
N VAL A 39 41.02 15.57 6.37
CA VAL A 39 40.88 16.59 7.41
C VAL A 39 42.10 17.52 7.38
N LYS A 40 41.86 18.82 7.32
CA LYS A 40 42.91 19.86 7.46
C LYS A 40 42.57 20.74 8.65
N VAL A 41 43.41 20.73 9.69
CA VAL A 41 43.20 21.54 10.90
C VAL A 41 44.45 22.34 11.25
N ARG A 42 44.25 23.56 11.73
CA ARG A 42 45.25 24.43 12.31
C ARG A 42 44.82 24.79 13.73
N PHE A 43 45.78 24.78 14.66
CA PHE A 43 45.57 25.15 16.06
C PHE A 43 46.14 26.54 16.31
N GLY A 44 45.31 27.45 16.82
CA GLY A 44 45.60 28.87 16.94
C GLY A 44 44.38 29.75 16.77
N ASP A 45 44.59 31.07 16.84
CA ASP A 45 43.57 32.08 16.59
C ASP A 45 44.12 33.22 15.73
N TRP A 46 43.22 33.93 15.07
CA TRP A 46 43.56 35.18 14.38
C TRP A 46 43.61 36.32 15.40
N VAL A 47 44.79 36.95 15.55
CA VAL A 47 45.02 38.09 16.43
C VAL A 47 45.43 39.31 15.62
N THR A 48 45.26 40.51 16.16
CA THR A 48 45.74 41.75 15.51
C THR A 48 47.27 41.72 15.39
N ALA A 49 47.80 42.01 14.21
CA ALA A 49 49.24 41.95 13.96
C ALA A 49 50.03 43.02 14.71
N ALA A 50 49.50 44.25 14.76
CA ALA A 50 50.14 45.37 15.46
C ALA A 50 50.36 45.06 16.95
N GLY A 51 51.59 45.26 17.43
CA GLY A 51 52.01 45.02 18.82
C GLY A 51 52.53 43.60 19.10
N ASN A 52 52.60 42.73 18.10
CA ASN A 52 53.15 41.37 18.22
C ASN A 52 54.43 41.16 17.38
N GLU A 53 55.10 42.23 16.94
CA GLU A 53 56.23 42.18 16.00
C GLU A 53 57.49 41.49 16.56
N SER A 54 57.56 41.33 17.88
CA SER A 54 58.66 40.66 18.58
C SER A 54 58.43 39.16 18.81
N GLU A 55 57.27 38.65 18.41
CA GLU A 55 56.90 37.26 18.65
C GLU A 55 57.53 36.31 17.60
N PRO A 56 57.96 35.10 17.99
CA PRO A 56 58.67 34.18 17.10
C PRO A 56 57.80 33.59 15.97
N TRP A 57 56.48 33.73 16.06
CA TRP A 57 55.51 33.30 15.06
C TRP A 57 55.08 34.45 14.13
N TYR A 58 55.57 35.67 14.36
CA TYR A 58 55.23 36.83 13.56
C TYR A 58 55.97 36.80 12.22
N ASP A 59 55.21 36.91 11.14
CA ASP A 59 55.72 37.02 9.77
C ASP A 59 54.95 38.16 9.07
N PRO A 60 55.63 39.22 8.61
CA PRO A 60 54.97 40.34 7.92
C PRO A 60 54.23 39.92 6.65
N ASP A 61 54.65 38.84 5.98
CA ASP A 61 54.01 38.33 4.76
C ASP A 61 52.75 37.50 5.06
N ALA A 62 52.54 37.11 6.33
CA ALA A 62 51.38 36.32 6.78
C ALA A 62 50.20 37.18 7.28
N ILE A 63 50.29 38.51 7.19
CA ILE A 63 49.25 39.44 7.62
C ILE A 63 48.12 39.46 6.59
N GLY A 64 46.90 39.12 7.04
CA GLY A 64 45.70 39.18 6.23
C GLY A 64 45.28 40.61 5.88
N SER A 65 44.42 40.75 4.88
CA SER A 65 43.84 42.05 4.47
C SER A 65 43.00 42.72 5.56
N ASP A 66 42.64 41.99 6.62
CA ASP A 66 41.95 42.46 7.82
C ASP A 66 42.91 42.92 8.95
N GLY A 67 44.23 42.95 8.68
CA GLY A 67 45.25 43.33 9.65
C GLY A 67 45.49 42.26 10.73
N LYS A 68 44.97 41.04 10.54
CA LYS A 68 45.15 39.92 11.48
C LYS A 68 46.22 38.96 11.00
N ILE A 69 46.82 38.27 11.97
CA ILE A 69 47.84 37.24 11.76
C ILE A 69 47.47 36.00 12.60
N TRP A 70 47.83 34.82 12.10
CA TRP A 70 47.56 33.56 12.80
C TRP A 70 48.57 33.34 13.92
N LYS A 71 48.10 33.35 15.17
CA LYS A 71 48.89 32.98 16.34
C LYS A 71 48.76 31.48 16.61
N PRO A 72 49.80 30.66 16.37
CA PRO A 72 49.73 29.22 16.59
C PRO A 72 49.63 28.89 18.08
N VAL A 73 48.82 27.89 18.41
CA VAL A 73 48.75 27.29 19.75
C VAL A 73 49.27 25.86 19.65
N PRO A 74 50.46 25.57 20.20
CA PRO A 74 51.02 24.21 20.17
C PRO A 74 50.11 23.22 20.90
N VAL A 75 49.91 22.05 20.28
CA VAL A 75 49.17 20.93 20.85
C VAL A 75 50.03 19.68 20.89
N PHE A 76 49.79 18.80 21.86
CA PHE A 76 50.48 17.51 21.90
C PHE A 76 49.99 16.62 20.76
N ALA A 77 50.86 16.31 19.81
CA ALA A 77 50.53 15.48 18.64
C ALA A 77 49.92 14.12 19.03
N SER A 78 50.40 13.50 20.12
CA SER A 78 49.90 12.22 20.65
C SER A 78 48.47 12.28 21.20
N THR A 79 47.94 13.49 21.46
CA THR A 79 46.59 13.69 22.02
C THR A 79 45.55 14.03 20.96
N ILE A 80 45.96 14.23 19.71
CA ILE A 80 45.04 14.55 18.61
C ILE A 80 44.26 13.29 18.26
N ARG A 81 42.95 13.31 18.51
CA ARG A 81 42.02 12.23 18.18
C ARG A 81 40.82 12.79 17.44
N TYR A 82 40.28 12.02 16.50
CA TYR A 82 39.00 12.34 15.88
C TYR A 82 38.13 11.11 15.69
N ASN A 83 36.81 11.31 15.62
CA ASN A 83 35.86 10.29 15.20
C ASN A 83 35.24 10.66 13.84
N ALA A 84 35.08 9.67 12.96
CA ALA A 84 34.40 9.85 11.68
C ALA A 84 33.53 8.63 11.38
N VAL A 85 32.40 8.87 10.72
CA VAL A 85 31.50 7.83 10.21
C VAL A 85 31.57 7.91 8.70
N ALA A 86 32.09 6.87 8.05
CA ALA A 86 32.09 6.76 6.61
C ALA A 86 30.77 6.10 6.17
N VAL A 87 30.04 6.75 5.26
CA VAL A 87 28.85 6.18 4.64
C VAL A 87 29.21 5.85 3.19
N THR A 88 29.38 4.58 2.88
CA THR A 88 29.55 4.11 1.50
C THR A 88 28.21 3.63 1.00
N SER A 89 27.63 4.31 0.00
CA SER A 89 26.52 3.78 -0.80
C SER A 89 27.07 3.29 -2.14
N LEU A 90 26.66 2.09 -2.55
CA LEU A 90 26.84 1.67 -3.94
C LEU A 90 25.80 2.39 -4.78
N PRO A 91 26.19 3.23 -5.77
CA PRO A 91 25.22 3.83 -6.66
C PRO A 91 24.63 2.71 -7.53
N VAL A 92 23.37 2.38 -7.30
CA VAL A 92 22.63 1.44 -8.14
C VAL A 92 22.08 2.22 -9.34
N ASP A 93 22.22 1.69 -10.54
CA ASP A 93 21.80 2.36 -11.77
C ASP A 93 20.26 2.52 -11.82
N ALA A 94 19.79 3.77 -11.84
CA ALA A 94 18.37 4.13 -11.87
C ALA A 94 17.66 3.65 -13.16
N THR A 95 18.40 3.53 -14.27
CA THR A 95 17.87 3.07 -15.57
C THR A 95 17.63 1.57 -15.55
N LEU A 96 18.50 0.83 -14.85
CA LEU A 96 18.32 -0.62 -14.63
C LEU A 96 17.19 -0.91 -13.64
N LEU A 97 17.03 -0.08 -12.60
CA LEU A 97 15.99 -0.21 -11.58
C LEU A 97 14.61 0.27 -12.04
N GLY A 98 14.54 1.16 -13.03
CA GLY A 98 13.29 1.82 -13.44
C GLY A 98 12.70 2.74 -12.35
N LEU A 99 13.48 3.07 -11.32
CA LEU A 99 13.07 3.80 -10.13
C LEU A 99 14.23 4.70 -9.67
N ASP A 100 13.91 5.88 -9.13
CA ASP A 100 14.90 6.85 -8.64
C ASP A 100 15.52 6.40 -7.29
N PRO A 101 16.81 5.97 -7.27
CA PRO A 101 17.45 5.43 -6.08
C PRO A 101 17.70 6.50 -5.00
N VAL A 102 17.69 7.79 -5.36
CA VAL A 102 17.92 8.89 -4.41
C VAL A 102 16.77 9.02 -3.39
N ARG A 103 15.58 8.55 -3.76
CA ARG A 103 14.39 8.56 -2.90
C ARG A 103 14.33 7.36 -1.93
N PHE A 104 15.23 6.39 -2.07
CA PHE A 104 15.28 5.23 -1.19
C PHE A 104 16.26 5.45 -0.03
N PRO A 105 15.94 4.93 1.16
CA PRO A 105 16.91 4.82 2.25
C PRO A 105 18.18 4.12 1.77
N ALA A 106 19.34 4.59 2.24
CA ALA A 106 20.65 4.07 1.83
C ALA A 106 20.86 2.58 2.18
N ASP A 107 20.06 2.04 3.10
CA ASP A 107 20.05 0.63 3.49
C ASP A 107 19.00 -0.21 2.73
N CYS A 108 18.28 0.40 1.78
CA CYS A 108 17.19 -0.18 1.00
C CYS A 108 16.05 -0.78 1.85
N ARG A 109 15.91 -0.37 3.12
CA ARG A 109 14.83 -0.83 4.00
C ARG A 109 13.72 0.20 4.03
N VAL A 110 12.50 -0.25 3.75
CA VAL A 110 11.30 0.60 3.81
C VAL A 110 10.50 0.21 5.07
N PRO A 111 10.06 1.18 5.89
CA PRO A 111 9.23 0.88 7.05
C PRO A 111 7.89 0.28 6.60
N ILE A 112 7.57 -0.91 7.11
CA ILE A 112 6.29 -1.59 6.84
C ILE A 112 5.14 -1.06 7.71
N PHE A 113 5.46 -0.39 8.81
CA PHE A 113 4.52 0.28 9.71
C PHE A 113 4.86 1.76 9.81
N TRP A 114 3.83 2.59 9.91
CA TRP A 114 3.98 4.03 10.13
C TRP A 114 2.88 4.54 11.06
N LYS A 115 3.17 5.63 11.76
CA LYS A 115 2.20 6.32 12.62
C LYS A 115 0.98 6.74 11.81
N GLY A 116 -0.21 6.42 12.32
CA GLY A 116 -1.49 6.63 11.64
C GLY A 116 -1.87 5.53 10.63
N GLY A 117 -0.97 4.61 10.32
CA GLY A 117 -1.26 3.41 9.53
C GLY A 117 -2.19 2.43 10.25
N LEU A 118 -2.79 1.50 9.50
CA LEU A 118 -3.45 0.33 10.09
C LEU A 118 -2.46 -0.83 10.14
N ALA A 119 -2.51 -1.57 11.24
CA ALA A 119 -1.89 -2.86 11.37
C ALA A 119 -2.95 -3.86 11.83
N PHE A 120 -2.79 -5.11 11.40
CA PHE A 120 -3.57 -6.20 11.95
C PHE A 120 -2.65 -7.13 12.72
N ILE A 121 -3.22 -7.79 13.71
CA ILE A 121 -2.58 -8.81 14.50
C ILE A 121 -3.44 -10.05 14.38
N GLY A 122 -2.86 -11.18 14.02
CA GLY A 122 -3.59 -12.41 13.76
C GLY A 122 -2.96 -13.61 14.43
N ASN A 123 -3.79 -14.60 14.75
CA ASN A 123 -3.35 -15.92 15.17
C ASN A 123 -4.26 -17.00 14.58
N THR A 124 -3.71 -17.79 13.66
CA THR A 124 -4.38 -18.94 13.04
C THR A 124 -3.99 -20.21 13.78
N ARG A 125 -4.98 -21.03 14.16
CA ARG A 125 -4.75 -22.39 14.67
C ARG A 125 -5.61 -23.39 13.93
N ARG A 126 -5.20 -24.65 14.02
CA ARG A 126 -5.90 -25.78 13.44
C ARG A 126 -6.22 -26.76 14.55
N LEU A 127 -7.45 -27.27 14.53
CA LEU A 127 -7.77 -28.45 15.33
C LEU A 127 -7.10 -29.68 14.73
N PRO A 128 -6.85 -30.74 15.53
CA PRO A 128 -6.44 -32.03 15.00
C PRO A 128 -7.41 -32.53 13.93
N ALA A 129 -6.89 -33.24 12.93
CA ALA A 129 -7.72 -33.84 11.88
C ALA A 129 -8.74 -34.80 12.50
N ALA A 130 -10.00 -34.65 12.11
CA ALA A 130 -11.11 -35.43 12.67
C ALA A 130 -12.04 -35.94 11.57
N VAL A 131 -12.62 -37.12 11.79
CA VAL A 131 -13.76 -37.60 11.00
C VAL A 131 -15.01 -36.95 11.57
N VAL A 132 -15.85 -36.39 10.68
CA VAL A 132 -17.06 -35.66 11.03
C VAL A 132 -18.30 -36.28 10.41
N SER A 133 -19.42 -36.19 11.11
CA SER A 133 -20.75 -36.60 10.63
C SER A 133 -21.73 -35.43 10.58
N ASN A 134 -22.82 -35.59 9.83
CA ASN A 134 -23.89 -34.59 9.79
C ASN A 134 -24.44 -34.32 11.19
N GLY A 135 -24.67 -33.05 11.51
CA GLY A 135 -25.10 -32.58 12.83
C GLY A 135 -23.98 -32.40 13.84
N GLN A 136 -22.73 -32.79 13.53
CA GLN A 136 -21.60 -32.58 14.42
C GLN A 136 -21.16 -31.11 14.43
N THR A 137 -20.91 -30.58 15.62
CA THR A 137 -20.34 -29.24 15.81
C THR A 137 -18.87 -29.35 16.18
N LEU A 138 -18.03 -28.61 15.47
CA LEU A 138 -16.63 -28.36 15.78
C LEU A 138 -16.51 -27.02 16.49
N ASP A 139 -15.81 -26.99 17.62
CA ASP A 139 -15.59 -25.80 18.43
C ASP A 139 -14.10 -25.42 18.40
N ALA A 140 -13.82 -24.18 18.01
CA ALA A 140 -12.48 -23.61 17.99
C ALA A 140 -11.87 -23.43 19.40
N GLY A 141 -12.69 -23.41 20.45
CA GLY A 141 -12.31 -23.02 21.80
C GLY A 141 -11.96 -21.52 21.91
N ARG A 142 -12.35 -20.73 20.90
CA ARG A 142 -12.09 -19.30 20.77
C ARG A 142 -13.28 -18.63 20.10
N GLU A 143 -13.78 -17.57 20.72
CA GLU A 143 -14.90 -16.77 20.24
C GLU A 143 -14.39 -15.64 19.31
N ARG A 144 -15.33 -14.92 18.67
CA ARG A 144 -15.06 -13.74 17.82
C ARG A 144 -13.99 -13.99 16.77
N LEU A 145 -14.17 -15.06 16.01
CA LEU A 145 -13.25 -15.45 14.95
C LEU A 145 -13.38 -14.49 13.76
N SER A 146 -12.26 -14.00 13.24
CA SER A 146 -12.22 -13.26 11.97
C SER A 146 -12.54 -14.17 10.79
N ARG A 147 -12.03 -15.42 10.83
CA ARG A 147 -12.17 -16.38 9.74
C ARG A 147 -12.16 -17.81 10.23
N THR A 148 -12.89 -18.66 9.51
CA THR A 148 -12.84 -20.11 9.65
C THR A 148 -12.77 -20.79 8.28
N ARG A 149 -12.09 -21.93 8.22
CA ARG A 149 -12.01 -22.81 7.05
C ARG A 149 -12.11 -24.25 7.50
N LEU A 150 -12.79 -25.07 6.71
CA LEU A 150 -12.71 -26.51 6.82
C LEU A 150 -11.84 -27.03 5.68
N ILE A 151 -10.76 -27.73 6.00
CA ILE A 151 -9.79 -28.22 5.03
C ILE A 151 -9.93 -29.73 4.94
N GLY A 152 -10.12 -30.26 3.73
CA GLY A 152 -10.21 -31.69 3.50
C GLY A 152 -8.85 -32.39 3.60
N SER A 153 -8.87 -33.72 3.62
CA SER A 153 -7.65 -34.55 3.58
C SER A 153 -6.84 -34.39 2.28
N ASP A 154 -7.46 -33.85 1.25
CA ASP A 154 -6.85 -33.45 -0.02
C ASP A 154 -6.13 -32.09 0.04
N GLY A 155 -6.21 -31.40 1.18
CA GLY A 155 -5.62 -30.08 1.39
C GLY A 155 -6.44 -28.92 0.80
N LEU A 156 -7.63 -29.20 0.26
CA LEU A 156 -8.50 -28.18 -0.34
C LEU A 156 -9.48 -27.62 0.71
N THR A 157 -9.84 -26.35 0.55
CA THR A 157 -10.89 -25.75 1.39
C THR A 157 -12.25 -26.26 0.91
N ILE A 158 -13.04 -26.76 1.86
CA ILE A 158 -14.43 -27.16 1.66
C ILE A 158 -15.28 -25.88 1.80
N GLU A 159 -16.11 -25.58 0.80
CA GLU A 159 -16.87 -24.31 0.73
C GLU A 159 -18.35 -24.46 1.15
N THR A 160 -18.89 -25.67 1.10
CA THR A 160 -20.32 -25.97 1.36
C THR A 160 -20.47 -27.17 2.30
N GLY A 161 -21.70 -27.48 2.73
CA GLY A 161 -21.97 -28.62 3.62
C GLY A 161 -21.80 -28.34 5.12
N TYR A 162 -21.64 -27.07 5.51
CA TYR A 162 -21.61 -26.65 6.91
C TYR A 162 -22.15 -25.23 7.09
N THR A 163 -22.54 -24.90 8.31
CA THR A 163 -22.82 -23.53 8.78
C THR A 163 -21.77 -23.12 9.81
N ARG A 164 -21.47 -21.83 9.88
CA ARG A 164 -20.46 -21.27 10.79
C ARG A 164 -21.08 -20.17 11.64
N ASN A 165 -20.71 -20.15 12.92
CA ASN A 165 -20.97 -19.05 13.84
C ASN A 165 -19.61 -18.49 14.29
N LEU A 166 -19.23 -17.36 13.70
CA LEU A 166 -17.93 -16.74 13.96
C LEU A 166 -17.85 -16.11 15.36
N ASP A 167 -18.97 -15.57 15.87
CA ASP A 167 -19.03 -14.99 17.20
C ASP A 167 -18.82 -16.06 18.28
N ALA A 168 -19.51 -17.20 18.16
CA ALA A 168 -19.38 -18.32 19.09
C ALA A 168 -18.17 -19.22 18.80
N GLY A 169 -17.47 -19.03 17.68
CA GLY A 169 -16.32 -19.86 17.33
C GLY A 169 -16.64 -21.30 16.90
N THR A 170 -17.84 -21.55 16.40
CA THR A 170 -18.33 -22.90 16.10
C THR A 170 -18.66 -23.11 14.63
N LEU A 171 -18.52 -24.35 14.17
CA LEU A 171 -18.91 -24.80 12.83
C LEU A 171 -19.77 -26.05 12.99
N THR A 172 -20.96 -26.06 12.39
CA THR A 172 -21.87 -27.22 12.41
C THR A 172 -21.96 -27.83 11.03
N VAL A 173 -21.64 -29.11 10.92
CA VAL A 173 -21.69 -29.86 9.67
C VAL A 173 -23.13 -30.17 9.31
N THR A 174 -23.58 -29.74 8.13
CA THR A 174 -24.94 -29.99 7.64
C THR A 174 -24.99 -31.16 6.66
N ASP A 175 -23.97 -31.28 5.80
CA ASP A 175 -23.83 -32.38 4.84
C ASP A 175 -22.34 -32.68 4.56
N ALA A 176 -21.84 -33.77 5.10
CA ALA A 176 -20.47 -34.25 4.96
C ALA A 176 -20.26 -35.21 3.78
N SER A 177 -21.30 -35.49 2.97
CA SER A 177 -21.25 -36.52 1.93
C SER A 177 -20.15 -36.29 0.88
N ALA A 178 -19.84 -35.02 0.59
CA ALA A 178 -18.81 -34.62 -0.35
C ALA A 178 -17.45 -34.28 0.32
N PHE A 179 -17.31 -34.46 1.64
CA PHE A 179 -16.10 -34.04 2.34
C PHE A 179 -14.98 -35.06 2.13
N ALA A 180 -13.80 -34.58 1.73
CA ALA A 180 -12.56 -35.36 1.79
C ALA A 180 -12.13 -35.48 3.27
N GLN A 181 -12.39 -36.62 3.89
CA GLN A 181 -12.12 -36.85 5.32
C GLN A 181 -10.78 -37.57 5.56
N PRO A 182 -10.12 -37.37 6.71
CA PRO A 182 -10.51 -36.49 7.82
C PRO A 182 -10.34 -35.01 7.49
N VAL A 183 -11.16 -34.17 8.13
CA VAL A 183 -11.14 -32.72 7.94
C VAL A 183 -10.36 -32.02 9.05
N VAL A 184 -9.78 -30.87 8.72
CA VAL A 184 -9.07 -29.98 9.65
C VAL A 184 -9.84 -28.68 9.76
N TYR A 185 -10.24 -28.31 10.99
CA TYR A 185 -10.87 -27.03 11.24
C TYR A 185 -9.82 -25.97 11.56
N GLU A 186 -9.60 -25.07 10.60
CA GLU A 186 -8.72 -23.92 10.75
C GLU A 186 -9.52 -22.68 11.15
N HIS A 187 -9.02 -21.94 12.12
CA HIS A 187 -9.70 -20.77 12.66
C HIS A 187 -8.69 -19.69 13.05
N THR A 188 -9.08 -18.44 12.82
CA THR A 188 -8.23 -17.27 13.00
C THR A 188 -8.93 -16.22 13.85
N ILE A 189 -8.27 -15.76 14.90
CA ILE A 189 -8.62 -14.53 15.64
C ILE A 189 -7.76 -13.39 15.09
N GLU A 190 -8.34 -12.20 14.95
CA GLU A 190 -7.62 -11.03 14.48
C GLU A 190 -8.11 -9.74 15.14
N ASP A 191 -7.21 -8.78 15.33
CA ASP A 191 -7.55 -7.41 15.70
C ASP A 191 -7.01 -6.46 14.62
N LEU A 192 -7.80 -5.45 14.24
CA LEU A 192 -7.38 -4.37 13.33
C LEU A 192 -7.28 -3.06 14.11
N LEU A 193 -6.08 -2.49 14.15
CA LEU A 193 -5.76 -1.37 15.03
C LEU A 193 -5.01 -0.26 14.29
N THR A 194 -5.21 0.97 14.74
CA THR A 194 -4.41 2.12 14.26
C THR A 194 -3.11 2.21 15.04
N VAL A 195 -2.00 2.35 14.32
CA VAL A 195 -0.66 2.48 14.88
C VAL A 195 -0.45 3.91 15.40
N THR A 196 -0.10 4.07 16.67
CA THR A 196 0.17 5.38 17.31
C THR A 196 1.65 5.73 17.34
N ASP A 197 2.51 4.73 17.43
CA ASP A 197 3.95 4.90 17.44
C ASP A 197 4.67 3.65 16.89
N VAL A 198 5.81 3.88 16.23
CA VAL A 198 6.68 2.83 15.71
C VAL A 198 8.10 3.18 16.14
N SER A 199 8.65 2.37 17.03
CA SER A 199 10.01 2.54 17.54
C SER A 199 11.02 1.74 16.71
N ILE A 200 12.26 2.24 16.63
CA ILE A 200 13.34 1.61 15.86
C ILE A 200 13.77 0.24 16.40
N ASP A 201 13.45 -0.04 17.68
CA ASP A 201 13.66 -1.33 18.33
C ASP A 201 12.61 -2.40 17.94
N GLY A 202 11.69 -2.06 17.02
CA GLY A 202 10.64 -2.96 16.53
C GLY A 202 9.36 -2.93 17.35
N ARG A 203 9.25 -2.06 18.37
CA ARG A 203 8.00 -1.92 19.14
C ARG A 203 6.98 -1.10 18.35
N VAL A 204 5.77 -1.63 18.27
CA VAL A 204 4.60 -0.95 17.67
C VAL A 204 3.57 -0.71 18.75
N SER A 205 3.11 0.54 18.86
CA SER A 205 2.05 0.92 19.79
C SER A 205 0.74 1.14 19.04
N PHE A 206 -0.38 0.77 19.67
CA PHE A 206 -1.71 0.87 19.08
C PHE A 206 -2.58 1.88 19.83
N ALA A 207 -3.58 2.44 19.13
CA ALA A 207 -4.51 3.40 19.69
C ALA A 207 -5.49 2.79 20.69
N SER A 208 -5.81 1.50 20.53
CA SER A 208 -6.71 0.74 21.37
C SER A 208 -6.05 -0.54 21.87
N ARG A 209 -6.61 -1.09 22.95
CA ARG A 209 -6.18 -2.39 23.49
C ARG A 209 -6.54 -3.52 22.53
N LEU A 210 -5.73 -4.58 22.57
CA LEU A 210 -6.04 -5.85 21.93
C LEU A 210 -7.29 -6.44 22.57
N SER A 211 -8.13 -7.05 21.75
CA SER A 211 -9.37 -7.69 22.16
C SER A 211 -9.20 -9.19 22.43
N HIS A 212 -8.08 -9.76 21.98
CA HIS A 212 -7.69 -11.15 22.20
C HIS A 212 -6.28 -11.28 22.79
N ASP A 213 -6.01 -12.43 23.40
CA ASP A 213 -4.67 -12.81 23.85
C ASP A 213 -3.87 -13.43 22.70
N TYR A 214 -2.74 -12.79 22.37
CA TYR A 214 -1.83 -13.23 21.31
C TYR A 214 -0.54 -13.78 21.92
N SER A 215 -0.25 -15.06 21.68
CA SER A 215 1.01 -15.68 22.12
C SER A 215 2.17 -15.31 21.19
N ALA A 216 3.32 -15.01 21.79
CA ALA A 216 4.55 -14.81 21.03
C ALA A 216 4.97 -16.11 20.32
N GLY A 217 5.47 -15.99 19.09
CA GLY A 217 5.89 -17.13 18.26
C GLY A 217 4.80 -17.67 17.33
N ASP A 218 3.53 -17.61 17.74
CA ASP A 218 2.41 -18.10 16.94
C ASP A 218 1.53 -16.98 16.35
N SER A 219 1.75 -15.74 16.77
CA SER A 219 0.97 -14.57 16.32
C SER A 219 1.80 -13.71 15.39
N PHE A 220 1.14 -13.08 14.42
CA PHE A 220 1.77 -12.26 13.40
C PHE A 220 1.17 -10.87 13.36
N VAL A 221 2.01 -9.88 13.02
CA VAL A 221 1.60 -8.49 12.81
C VAL A 221 1.87 -8.13 11.36
N GLY A 222 0.88 -7.58 10.67
CA GLY A 222 1.02 -7.16 9.28
C GLY A 222 0.40 -5.80 9.01
N SER A 223 0.85 -5.13 7.95
CA SER A 223 0.26 -3.88 7.47
C SER A 223 -0.87 -4.16 6.49
N LEU A 224 -1.75 -3.18 6.30
CA LEU A 224 -2.87 -3.29 5.37
C LEU A 224 -2.92 -2.09 4.43
N ILE A 225 -3.36 -2.38 3.20
CA ILE A 225 -3.71 -1.35 2.24
C ILE A 225 -5.17 -0.94 2.48
N ARG A 226 -5.39 0.36 2.71
CA ARG A 226 -6.75 0.89 2.86
C ARG A 226 -7.39 1.07 1.50
N MET A 227 -8.45 0.30 1.28
CA MET A 227 -9.25 0.32 0.06
C MET A 227 -10.30 1.46 0.04
N GLY A 228 -10.69 1.94 1.23
CA GLY A 228 -11.80 2.88 1.37
C GLY A 228 -13.15 2.25 1.03
N ASP A 229 -14.19 3.08 0.98
CA ASP A 229 -15.53 2.61 0.65
C ASP A 229 -15.67 2.46 -0.87
N VAL A 230 -15.88 1.22 -1.32
CA VAL A 230 -16.24 0.92 -2.70
C VAL A 230 -17.72 0.59 -2.79
N LYS A 231 -18.40 1.12 -3.80
CA LYS A 231 -19.78 0.75 -4.11
C LYS A 231 -19.98 0.73 -5.61
N ALA A 232 -20.70 -0.30 -6.06
CA ALA A 232 -21.15 -0.35 -7.43
C ALA A 232 -22.19 0.74 -7.69
N ARG A 233 -22.12 1.39 -8.84
CA ARG A 233 -23.10 2.40 -9.26
C ARG A 233 -23.11 2.57 -10.76
N VAL A 234 -24.24 3.04 -11.29
CA VAL A 234 -24.28 3.70 -12.61
C VAL A 234 -23.80 5.13 -12.40
N SER A 235 -22.73 5.52 -13.10
CA SER A 235 -22.11 6.84 -12.91
C SER A 235 -22.53 7.88 -13.94
N LEU A 236 -23.14 7.43 -15.03
CA LEU A 236 -23.49 8.26 -16.18
C LEU A 236 -24.57 7.56 -16.99
N LEU A 237 -25.52 8.33 -17.54
CA LEU A 237 -26.50 7.88 -18.51
C LEU A 237 -26.88 9.04 -19.44
N PHE A 238 -26.89 8.82 -20.75
CA PHE A 238 -27.41 9.76 -21.75
C PHE A 238 -27.74 9.02 -23.05
N ASP A 239 -28.66 9.58 -23.84
CA ASP A 239 -29.01 9.09 -25.17
C ASP A 239 -28.30 9.90 -26.29
N GLN A 240 -28.15 9.28 -27.45
CA GLN A 240 -27.62 9.93 -28.65
C GLN A 240 -28.36 9.43 -29.89
N GLN A 241 -28.53 10.32 -30.86
CA GLN A 241 -29.24 10.03 -32.10
C GLN A 241 -28.59 8.90 -32.91
N SER A 242 -27.25 8.76 -32.85
CA SER A 242 -26.52 7.69 -33.53
C SER A 242 -25.17 7.39 -32.88
N TRP A 243 -24.66 6.18 -33.11
CA TRP A 243 -23.30 5.82 -32.74
C TRP A 243 -22.28 6.48 -33.66
N THR A 244 -21.26 7.14 -33.07
CA THR A 244 -20.25 7.89 -33.82
C THR A 244 -18.95 7.12 -34.07
N GLY A 245 -18.83 5.89 -33.58
CA GLY A 245 -17.57 5.12 -33.66
C GLY A 245 -16.63 5.33 -32.47
N GLN A 246 -16.96 6.24 -31.53
CA GLN A 246 -16.06 6.62 -30.44
C GLN A 246 -16.74 6.51 -29.06
N TRP A 247 -16.05 5.87 -28.11
CA TRP A 247 -16.44 5.87 -26.70
C TRP A 247 -16.14 7.23 -26.07
N SER A 248 -17.16 7.83 -25.47
CA SER A 248 -17.09 9.13 -24.80
C SER A 248 -18.01 9.13 -23.58
N ASP A 249 -17.61 9.89 -22.56
CA ASP A 249 -18.39 10.19 -21.35
C ASP A 249 -19.20 11.48 -21.48
N ASN A 250 -19.19 12.08 -22.67
CA ASN A 250 -20.01 13.22 -23.05
C ASN A 250 -20.77 12.88 -24.34
N LEU A 251 -21.94 13.51 -24.49
CA LEU A 251 -22.73 13.43 -25.71
C LEU A 251 -21.94 13.97 -26.92
N ILE A 252 -21.89 13.18 -27.98
CA ILE A 252 -21.36 13.57 -29.29
C ILE A 252 -22.53 13.63 -30.27
N GLY A 253 -22.68 14.76 -30.97
CA GLY A 253 -23.78 14.98 -31.92
C GLY A 253 -25.02 15.53 -31.23
N ASN A 254 -26.19 15.00 -31.58
CA ASN A 254 -27.48 15.38 -31.00
C ASN A 254 -28.01 14.29 -30.06
N PRO A 255 -28.78 14.66 -29.02
CA PRO A 255 -29.55 13.69 -28.24
C PRO A 255 -30.56 12.97 -29.14
N ALA A 256 -31.00 11.78 -28.71
CA ALA A 256 -32.12 11.12 -29.34
C ALA A 256 -33.42 11.83 -28.97
N ASP A 257 -34.44 11.75 -29.83
CA ASP A 257 -35.76 12.32 -29.51
C ASP A 257 -36.39 11.67 -28.26
N PRO A 258 -36.35 10.32 -28.09
CA PRO A 258 -36.69 9.69 -26.82
C PRO A 258 -35.50 9.69 -25.83
N THR A 259 -35.82 9.83 -24.55
CA THR A 259 -34.85 9.69 -23.45
C THR A 259 -35.28 8.53 -22.55
N PHE A 260 -34.32 7.74 -22.09
CA PHE A 260 -34.57 6.65 -21.16
C PHE A 260 -34.98 7.22 -19.80
N ASN A 261 -36.12 6.78 -19.25
CA ASN A 261 -36.61 7.25 -17.95
C ASN A 261 -35.87 6.56 -16.79
N ASP A 262 -34.69 7.08 -16.47
CA ASP A 262 -33.84 6.60 -15.38
C ASP A 262 -34.32 7.05 -13.98
N ILE A 263 -35.19 8.06 -13.92
CA ILE A 263 -35.76 8.56 -12.66
C ILE A 263 -36.71 7.52 -12.05
N ASP A 264 -37.69 7.05 -12.83
CA ASP A 264 -38.67 6.08 -12.34
C ASP A 264 -38.17 4.64 -12.48
N TYR A 265 -37.31 4.38 -13.48
CA TYR A 265 -36.84 3.04 -13.82
C TYR A 265 -35.31 2.99 -13.98
N PRO A 266 -34.55 3.24 -12.88
CA PRO A 266 -33.09 3.30 -12.95
C PRO A 266 -32.50 1.95 -13.37
N ILE A 267 -31.43 2.02 -14.16
CA ILE A 267 -30.55 0.87 -14.35
C ILE A 267 -29.89 0.57 -13.00
N THR A 268 -30.05 -0.66 -12.53
CA THR A 268 -29.56 -1.08 -11.21
C THR A 268 -28.39 -2.04 -11.33
N VAL A 269 -27.46 -1.96 -10.39
CA VAL A 269 -26.27 -2.80 -10.33
C VAL A 269 -26.06 -3.30 -8.90
N THR A 270 -25.42 -4.45 -8.76
CA THR A 270 -25.06 -5.02 -7.45
C THR A 270 -23.54 -5.02 -7.28
N ASN A 271 -23.05 -4.95 -6.04
CA ASN A 271 -21.60 -5.01 -5.77
C ASN A 271 -20.95 -6.30 -6.30
N LYS A 272 -21.70 -7.41 -6.38
CA LYS A 272 -21.21 -8.70 -6.87
C LYS A 272 -21.18 -8.82 -8.40
N GLY A 273 -22.10 -8.14 -9.08
CA GLY A 273 -22.27 -8.25 -10.53
C GLY A 273 -21.64 -7.13 -11.34
N ALA A 274 -21.61 -5.90 -10.80
CA ALA A 274 -21.18 -4.75 -11.56
C ALA A 274 -19.67 -4.77 -11.85
N VAL A 275 -19.33 -4.46 -13.08
CA VAL A 275 -17.96 -4.25 -13.53
C VAL A 275 -17.76 -2.77 -13.87
N THR A 276 -16.52 -2.28 -13.78
CA THR A 276 -16.19 -0.94 -14.27
C THR A 276 -16.11 -1.00 -15.79
N GLU A 277 -17.10 -0.45 -16.48
CA GLU A 277 -17.23 -0.58 -17.93
C GLU A 277 -18.08 0.55 -18.50
N ARG A 278 -17.83 0.87 -19.77
CA ARG A 278 -18.69 1.74 -20.58
C ARG A 278 -19.62 0.89 -21.43
N TRP A 279 -20.92 1.18 -21.39
CA TRP A 279 -21.96 0.40 -22.03
C TRP A 279 -22.75 1.20 -23.05
N ARG A 280 -23.05 0.56 -24.17
CA ARG A 280 -23.89 1.09 -25.22
C ARG A 280 -25.02 0.12 -25.51
N ILE A 281 -26.24 0.58 -25.31
CA ILE A 281 -27.44 -0.01 -25.90
C ILE A 281 -27.55 0.55 -27.32
N GLN A 282 -27.53 -0.33 -28.32
CA GLN A 282 -27.67 0.02 -29.73
C GLN A 282 -29.03 -0.43 -30.23
N ILE A 283 -29.89 0.51 -30.62
CA ILE A 283 -31.21 0.19 -31.16
C ILE A 283 -31.07 -0.40 -32.56
N ASN A 284 -31.68 -1.56 -32.77
CA ASN A 284 -31.64 -2.30 -34.03
C ASN A 284 -32.55 -1.65 -35.07
N GLY A 285 -32.42 -2.08 -36.33
CA GLY A 285 -33.15 -1.50 -37.48
C GLY A 285 -34.68 -1.45 -37.34
N GLY A 286 -35.27 -2.32 -36.52
CA GLY A 286 -36.71 -2.37 -36.27
C GLY A 286 -37.22 -1.48 -35.14
N GLY A 287 -36.36 -0.78 -34.39
CA GLY A 287 -36.75 0.15 -33.32
C GLY A 287 -37.42 -0.47 -32.08
N THR A 288 -37.53 -1.80 -32.02
CA THR A 288 -38.23 -2.56 -30.95
C THR A 288 -37.30 -3.48 -30.16
N ALA A 289 -36.04 -3.59 -30.58
CA ALA A 289 -35.03 -4.42 -29.95
C ALA A 289 -33.66 -3.75 -30.01
N TYR A 290 -32.75 -4.18 -29.14
CA TYR A 290 -31.42 -3.63 -29.03
C TYR A 290 -30.34 -4.68 -28.79
N ASN A 291 -29.10 -4.30 -29.06
CA ASN A 291 -27.91 -5.04 -28.62
C ASN A 291 -27.26 -4.29 -27.46
N LEU A 292 -26.71 -5.02 -26.49
CA LEU A 292 -25.93 -4.43 -25.39
C LEU A 292 -24.45 -4.73 -25.62
N ILE A 293 -23.65 -3.67 -25.73
CA ILE A 293 -22.23 -3.72 -26.03
C ILE A 293 -21.44 -3.00 -24.94
N GLY A 294 -20.43 -3.64 -24.37
CA GLY A 294 -19.40 -2.98 -23.55
C GLY A 294 -18.16 -2.63 -24.36
N GLU A 295 -17.42 -1.60 -23.94
CA GLU A 295 -16.18 -1.15 -24.58
C GLU A 295 -15.12 -2.26 -24.62
N HIS A 296 -14.98 -3.01 -23.52
CA HIS A 296 -13.98 -4.06 -23.39
C HIS A 296 -14.59 -5.46 -23.48
N VAL A 297 -15.79 -5.66 -22.93
CA VAL A 297 -16.47 -6.99 -22.96
C VAL A 297 -17.18 -7.29 -24.29
N GLY A 298 -17.30 -6.32 -25.18
CA GLY A 298 -17.97 -6.49 -26.48
C GLY A 298 -19.49 -6.67 -26.35
N GLN A 299 -20.12 -7.25 -27.39
CA GLN A 299 -21.57 -7.47 -27.41
C GLN A 299 -21.95 -8.68 -26.55
N ILE A 300 -22.60 -8.41 -25.41
CA ILE A 300 -23.02 -9.44 -24.44
C ILE A 300 -24.50 -9.82 -24.58
N VAL A 301 -25.30 -8.97 -25.23
CA VAL A 301 -26.71 -9.27 -25.53
C VAL A 301 -27.01 -8.90 -26.97
N THR A 302 -27.76 -9.77 -27.65
CA THR A 302 -28.17 -9.59 -29.04
C THR A 302 -29.69 -9.64 -29.14
N GLY A 303 -30.31 -8.63 -29.75
CA GLY A 303 -31.73 -8.64 -30.07
C GLY A 303 -32.68 -8.61 -28.86
N GLN A 304 -32.27 -8.01 -27.74
CA GLN A 304 -33.11 -7.87 -26.55
C GLN A 304 -34.33 -7.00 -26.87
N SER A 305 -35.52 -7.48 -26.57
CA SER A 305 -36.76 -6.69 -26.72
C SER A 305 -36.76 -5.49 -25.77
N LEU A 306 -37.20 -4.33 -26.24
CA LEU A 306 -37.42 -3.15 -25.38
C LEU A 306 -38.57 -3.36 -24.36
N SER A 307 -39.40 -4.39 -24.56
CA SER A 307 -40.55 -4.71 -23.70
C SER A 307 -40.24 -5.78 -22.64
N ALA A 308 -38.98 -6.22 -22.52
CA ALA A 308 -38.56 -7.21 -21.54
C ALA A 308 -37.31 -6.75 -20.77
N ASP A 309 -37.33 -6.93 -19.45
CA ASP A 309 -36.17 -6.62 -18.60
C ASP A 309 -34.95 -7.39 -19.06
N CYS A 310 -33.78 -6.75 -19.00
CA CYS A 310 -32.52 -7.34 -19.42
C CYS A 310 -31.58 -7.47 -18.23
N GLU A 311 -31.18 -8.71 -17.93
CA GLU A 311 -30.32 -9.07 -16.81
C GLU A 311 -29.21 -10.04 -17.27
N PRO A 312 -28.24 -9.57 -18.07
CA PRO A 312 -27.21 -10.43 -18.62
C PRO A 312 -26.29 -10.98 -17.53
N ILE A 313 -26.18 -12.30 -17.44
CA ILE A 313 -25.36 -12.99 -16.44
C ILE A 313 -23.88 -12.79 -16.74
N GLY A 314 -23.14 -12.30 -15.73
CA GLY A 314 -21.69 -12.17 -15.78
C GLY A 314 -20.95 -13.41 -15.26
N PRO A 315 -19.61 -13.42 -15.34
CA PRO A 315 -18.77 -14.53 -14.87
C PRO A 315 -18.93 -14.87 -13.38
N SER A 316 -19.41 -13.92 -12.57
CA SER A 316 -19.67 -14.12 -11.14
C SER A 316 -20.97 -14.90 -10.84
N GLY A 317 -21.68 -15.35 -11.88
CA GLY A 317 -22.95 -16.07 -11.78
C GLY A 317 -24.14 -15.20 -11.39
N VAL A 318 -23.97 -13.86 -11.38
CA VAL A 318 -25.04 -12.89 -11.16
C VAL A 318 -25.10 -11.89 -12.33
N PRO A 319 -26.23 -11.20 -12.56
CA PRO A 319 -26.33 -10.21 -13.63
C PRO A 319 -25.30 -9.08 -13.48
N TYR A 320 -24.72 -8.63 -14.60
CA TYR A 320 -23.88 -7.43 -14.63
C TYR A 320 -24.65 -6.19 -14.14
N MET A 321 -25.89 -6.09 -14.58
CA MET A 321 -26.83 -5.00 -14.33
C MET A 321 -28.25 -5.50 -14.61
N ARG A 322 -29.25 -4.74 -14.17
CA ARG A 322 -30.64 -4.89 -14.58
C ARG A 322 -31.07 -3.62 -15.30
N ILE A 323 -31.52 -3.78 -16.54
CA ILE A 323 -32.09 -2.72 -17.38
C ILE A 323 -33.60 -2.94 -17.44
N PRO A 324 -34.42 -2.10 -16.77
CA PRO A 324 -35.87 -2.24 -16.80
C PRO A 324 -36.45 -1.88 -18.18
N ALA A 325 -37.35 -2.71 -18.69
CA ALA A 325 -38.06 -2.46 -19.95
C ALA A 325 -38.88 -1.17 -19.92
N ALA A 326 -39.50 -0.87 -18.78
CA ALA A 326 -40.35 0.30 -18.61
C ALA A 326 -39.62 1.63 -18.84
N GLY A 327 -38.29 1.67 -18.64
CA GLY A 327 -37.47 2.86 -18.88
C GLY A 327 -37.41 3.30 -20.34
N PHE A 328 -37.67 2.40 -21.30
CA PHE A 328 -37.71 2.73 -22.72
C PHE A 328 -39.01 3.42 -23.17
N GLY A 329 -40.07 3.40 -22.35
CA GLY A 329 -41.39 3.88 -22.73
C GLY A 329 -42.08 3.00 -23.79
N SER A 330 -43.26 3.44 -24.25
CA SER A 330 -44.13 2.66 -25.15
C SER A 330 -43.98 3.02 -26.64
N GLY A 331 -43.17 4.02 -26.99
CA GLY A 331 -43.13 4.63 -28.33
C GLY A 331 -42.18 4.00 -29.34
N GLY A 332 -41.41 2.97 -28.95
CA GLY A 332 -40.27 2.49 -29.74
C GLY A 332 -39.15 3.53 -29.80
N TRP A 333 -37.99 3.13 -30.35
CA TRP A 333 -36.82 4.01 -30.46
C TRP A 333 -36.36 4.13 -31.91
N PRO A 334 -35.84 5.28 -32.35
CA PRO A 334 -35.28 5.43 -33.70
C PRO A 334 -34.18 4.40 -33.97
N ALA A 335 -34.23 3.75 -35.12
CA ALA A 335 -33.21 2.80 -35.54
C ALA A 335 -31.82 3.45 -35.55
N GLY A 336 -30.82 2.76 -34.97
CA GLY A 336 -29.45 3.29 -34.92
C GLY A 336 -29.16 4.24 -33.75
N SER A 337 -30.19 4.69 -33.02
CA SER A 337 -30.00 5.46 -31.79
C SER A 337 -29.31 4.64 -30.71
N VAL A 338 -28.65 5.33 -29.78
CA VAL A 338 -27.89 4.69 -28.71
C VAL A 338 -28.20 5.29 -27.36
N ILE A 339 -28.17 4.45 -26.34
CA ILE A 339 -28.12 4.89 -24.94
C ILE A 339 -26.76 4.50 -24.40
N ARG A 340 -26.05 5.50 -23.87
CA ARG A 340 -24.73 5.37 -23.26
C ARG A 340 -24.89 5.43 -21.76
N PHE A 341 -24.25 4.50 -21.07
CA PHE A 341 -24.16 4.56 -19.63
C PHE A 341 -22.86 3.91 -19.17
N ASN A 342 -22.38 4.32 -18.00
CA ASN A 342 -21.18 3.75 -17.41
C ASN A 342 -21.52 3.12 -16.07
N THR A 343 -20.93 1.97 -15.79
CA THR A 343 -20.96 1.36 -14.48
C THR A 343 -19.58 1.45 -13.84
N VAL A 344 -19.56 1.64 -12.52
CA VAL A 344 -18.35 1.49 -11.70
C VAL A 344 -18.57 0.26 -10.84
N GLY A 345 -17.63 -0.70 -10.90
CA GLY A 345 -17.65 -1.90 -10.08
C GLY A 345 -17.23 -1.64 -8.64
N ALA A 346 -17.64 -2.50 -7.71
CA ALA A 346 -17.17 -2.47 -6.32
C ALA A 346 -15.80 -3.16 -6.17
N THR A 347 -14.88 -2.86 -7.09
CA THR A 347 -13.55 -3.49 -7.18
C THR A 347 -12.46 -2.48 -6.89
N PHE A 348 -11.43 -2.88 -6.15
CA PHE A 348 -10.25 -2.05 -5.87
C PHE A 348 -9.03 -2.62 -6.60
N PRO A 349 -8.47 -1.89 -7.58
CA PRO A 349 -7.29 -2.34 -8.28
C PRO A 349 -6.05 -2.20 -7.39
N PHE A 350 -5.30 -3.27 -7.25
CA PHE A 350 -3.97 -3.26 -6.63
C PHE A 350 -3.05 -4.22 -7.38
N VAL A 351 -1.75 -4.00 -7.26
CA VAL A 351 -0.72 -4.86 -7.87
C VAL A 351 0.15 -5.41 -6.74
N VAL A 352 0.41 -6.71 -6.78
CA VAL A 352 1.36 -7.35 -5.88
C VAL A 352 2.69 -7.45 -6.60
N ILE A 353 3.72 -6.85 -6.00
CA ILE A 353 5.08 -6.94 -6.50
C ILE A 353 5.89 -7.69 -5.45
N ARG A 354 6.50 -8.80 -5.85
CA ARG A 354 7.44 -9.53 -5.03
C ARG A 354 8.83 -8.95 -5.25
N THR A 355 9.48 -8.53 -4.18
CA THR A 355 10.89 -8.16 -4.18
C THR A 355 11.68 -9.14 -3.31
N VAL A 356 12.86 -9.53 -3.76
CA VAL A 356 13.78 -10.39 -3.01
C VAL A 356 15.11 -9.67 -2.85
N GLN A 357 15.72 -9.79 -1.68
CA GLN A 357 17.03 -9.22 -1.45
C GLN A 357 18.06 -9.96 -2.32
N MET A 358 19.00 -9.22 -2.91
CA MET A 358 20.10 -9.82 -3.67
C MET A 358 20.91 -10.74 -2.75
N GLY A 359 21.07 -11.99 -3.13
CA GLY A 359 21.76 -13.00 -2.32
C GLY A 359 21.71 -14.39 -2.94
N ALA A 360 22.33 -15.35 -2.26
CA ALA A 360 22.23 -16.75 -2.66
C ALA A 360 20.78 -17.23 -2.59
N VAL A 361 20.36 -18.01 -3.60
CA VAL A 361 19.04 -18.64 -3.63
C VAL A 361 18.97 -19.63 -2.47
N THR A 362 18.25 -19.25 -1.42
CA THR A 362 18.14 -20.01 -0.17
C THR A 362 16.73 -20.55 0.07
N VAL A 363 15.74 -20.03 -0.65
CA VAL A 363 14.33 -20.43 -0.55
C VAL A 363 13.94 -21.17 -1.83
N LEU A 364 13.42 -22.39 -1.68
CA LEU A 364 12.97 -23.25 -2.77
C LEU A 364 11.53 -22.92 -3.20
N ASP A 365 10.64 -22.70 -2.23
CA ASP A 365 9.21 -22.43 -2.45
C ASP A 365 8.77 -21.22 -1.62
N ASP A 366 7.96 -20.35 -2.23
CA ASP A 366 7.33 -19.21 -1.55
C ASP A 366 5.83 -19.21 -1.82
N SER A 367 5.06 -18.94 -0.78
CA SER A 367 3.61 -18.78 -0.86
C SER A 367 3.20 -17.48 -0.17
N PHE A 368 2.21 -16.80 -0.72
CA PHE A 368 1.55 -15.67 -0.06
C PHE A 368 0.04 -15.85 -0.15
N GLU A 369 -0.69 -15.33 0.84
CA GLU A 369 -2.15 -15.29 0.84
C GLU A 369 -2.60 -13.83 0.81
N LEU A 370 -3.56 -13.53 -0.05
CA LEU A 370 -4.26 -12.24 -0.04
C LEU A 370 -5.62 -12.45 0.61
N LEU A 371 -5.95 -11.58 1.55
CA LEU A 371 -7.30 -11.51 2.10
C LEU A 371 -7.79 -10.07 2.07
N VAL A 372 -9.01 -9.93 1.58
CA VAL A 372 -9.80 -8.70 1.73
C VAL A 372 -10.43 -8.71 3.12
N ARG A 373 -10.28 -7.62 3.87
CA ARG A 373 -10.93 -7.44 5.19
C ARG A 373 -12.03 -6.39 5.08
N ILE A 374 -13.21 -6.74 5.58
CA ILE A 374 -14.36 -5.85 5.74
C ILE A 374 -14.86 -6.11 7.16
N GLY A 375 -14.80 -5.10 8.04
CA GLY A 375 -15.25 -5.21 9.45
C GLY A 375 -14.59 -6.35 10.24
N VAL A 376 -13.51 -6.07 10.98
CA VAL A 376 -12.98 -7.05 11.93
C VAL A 376 -13.90 -7.08 13.15
N ASP A 377 -14.31 -8.28 13.57
CA ASP A 377 -15.19 -8.61 14.71
C ASP A 377 -16.72 -8.44 14.57
N ARG A 378 -17.25 -8.12 13.38
CA ARG A 378 -18.69 -8.35 13.06
C ARG A 378 -18.86 -8.59 11.56
N PRO A 379 -19.23 -9.80 11.12
CA PRO A 379 -19.40 -10.13 9.70
C PRO A 379 -20.55 -9.37 9.03
#